data_AF-A0A2H9MB72-F1
#
_entry.id   AF-A0A2H9MB72-F1
#
_cell.length_a   1.000
_cell.length_b   1.000
_cell.length_c   1.000
_cell.angle_alpha   90.00
_cell.angle_beta   90.00
_cell.angle_gamma   90.00
#
_symmetry.space_group_name_H-M   'P 1'
#
loop_
_entity.id
_entity.type
_entity.pdbx_description
1 polymer ?
#
loop_
_entity_poly.entity_id
_entity_poly.type
_entity_poly.pdbx_seq_one_letter_code
_entity_poly.pdbx_strand_id
1 'polypeptide(L)'
;ILEPYNVDFLRHSDIRFQYIRHKKGLGVSDDAAVVVGALLYNMSVGLGVYLADAIDTLDKFSLKFYEQDDALATMIERSFKDFNLTEDDALKFIYLVSIPEDMEDKIPDSSQRYFLEIDKDAGITTLESHYNFVNGRPYPKFKISYERVLNEDFYQYIKKRISEA
;
A
#
# COMPACT_ATOMS: atom_id res chain seq x y z
N ILE A 1 -20.99 -35.09 -17.12
CA ILE A 1 -20.34 -33.93 -17.79
C ILE A 1 -21.15 -32.73 -17.34
N LEU A 2 -20.58 -31.86 -16.49
CA LEU A 2 -21.24 -30.66 -15.99
C LEU A 2 -21.35 -29.63 -17.13
N GLU A 3 -22.59 -29.32 -17.52
CA GLU A 3 -23.06 -27.96 -17.79
C GLU A 3 -22.01 -26.84 -17.99
N PRO A 4 -21.32 -26.66 -19.13
CA PRO A 4 -20.23 -25.66 -19.25
C PRO A 4 -20.67 -24.21 -19.07
N TYR A 5 -21.98 -23.94 -19.09
CA TYR A 5 -22.56 -22.61 -19.19
C TYR A 5 -23.30 -22.15 -17.94
N ASN A 6 -23.36 -22.97 -16.89
CA ASN A 6 -24.13 -22.67 -15.68
C ASN A 6 -23.25 -22.83 -14.42
N VAL A 7 -22.03 -22.30 -14.50
CA VAL A 7 -21.07 -22.30 -13.41
C VAL A 7 -21.17 -20.96 -12.69
N ASP A 8 -21.57 -20.99 -11.42
CA ASP A 8 -21.43 -19.85 -10.52
C ASP A 8 -19.93 -19.68 -10.20
N PHE A 9 -19.24 -18.94 -11.07
CA PHE A 9 -17.80 -18.71 -11.01
C PHE A 9 -17.35 -18.15 -9.65
N LEU A 10 -18.21 -17.40 -8.96
CA LEU A 10 -17.91 -16.80 -7.65
C LEU A 10 -17.96 -17.81 -6.50
N ARG A 11 -18.51 -19.02 -6.72
CA ARG A 11 -18.66 -20.06 -5.70
C ARG A 11 -17.96 -21.37 -6.05
N HIS A 12 -17.26 -21.43 -7.19
CA HIS A 12 -16.65 -22.66 -7.67
C HIS A 12 -15.33 -22.95 -6.93
N SER A 13 -15.26 -24.08 -6.21
CA SER A 13 -14.14 -24.43 -5.32
C SER A 13 -12.78 -24.53 -6.01
N ASP A 14 -12.77 -24.82 -7.32
CA ASP A 14 -11.55 -25.08 -8.09
C ASP A 14 -11.11 -23.89 -8.95
N ILE A 15 -11.92 -22.83 -9.02
CA ILE A 15 -11.58 -21.62 -9.80
C ILE A 15 -10.91 -20.64 -8.84
N ARG A 16 -9.63 -20.38 -9.07
CA ARG A 16 -8.91 -19.29 -8.38
C ARG A 16 -9.18 -17.99 -9.11
N PHE A 17 -9.51 -16.94 -8.37
CA PHE A 17 -9.59 -15.58 -8.89
C PHE A 17 -8.24 -15.20 -9.51
N GLN A 18 -8.27 -14.75 -10.76
CA GLN A 18 -7.09 -14.29 -11.49
C GLN A 18 -7.24 -12.80 -11.77
N TYR A 19 -6.25 -12.04 -11.34
CA TYR A 19 -6.14 -10.63 -11.69
C TYR A 19 -5.68 -10.51 -13.15
N ILE A 20 -6.52 -9.94 -14.02
CA ILE A 20 -6.21 -9.67 -15.43
C ILE A 20 -6.04 -8.17 -15.61
N ARG A 21 -4.80 -7.71 -15.85
CA ARG A 21 -4.49 -6.30 -16.06
C ARG A 21 -4.79 -5.87 -17.50
N HIS A 22 -5.85 -5.09 -17.70
CA HIS A 22 -6.27 -4.61 -19.03
C HIS A 22 -5.54 -3.33 -19.49
N LYS A 23 -5.07 -2.50 -18.56
CA LYS A 23 -4.29 -1.28 -18.83
C LYS A 23 -3.11 -1.19 -17.86
N LYS A 24 -1.95 -0.77 -18.36
CA LYS A 24 -0.74 -0.60 -17.56
C LYS A 24 -0.60 0.88 -17.21
N GLY A 25 -1.03 1.24 -16.00
CA GLY A 25 -0.65 2.52 -15.37
C GLY A 25 0.52 2.29 -14.41
N LEU A 26 1.18 3.37 -14.00
CA LEU A 26 2.30 3.31 -13.06
C LEU A 26 1.84 2.95 -11.65
N GLY A 27 0.57 3.23 -11.34
CA GLY A 27 -0.06 2.85 -10.08
C GLY A 27 0.34 3.77 -8.93
N VAL A 28 0.13 3.26 -7.73
CA VAL A 28 0.52 3.88 -6.47
C VAL A 28 1.62 3.04 -5.83
N SER A 29 2.42 3.66 -4.97
CA SER A 29 3.47 2.99 -4.20
C SER A 29 2.96 2.71 -2.78
N ASP A 30 3.02 1.44 -2.36
CA ASP A 30 2.60 1.05 -1.01
C ASP A 30 3.52 1.69 0.05
N ASP A 31 4.83 1.74 -0.19
CA ASP A 31 5.80 2.44 0.67
C ASP A 31 5.44 3.93 0.79
N ALA A 32 5.10 4.57 -0.32
CA ALA A 32 4.69 5.98 -0.34
C ALA A 32 3.41 6.18 0.47
N ALA A 33 2.44 5.28 0.34
CA ALA A 33 1.19 5.36 1.08
C ALA A 33 1.39 5.28 2.59
N VAL A 34 2.24 4.36 3.06
CA VAL A 34 2.61 4.26 4.48
C VAL A 34 3.28 5.55 4.96
N VAL A 35 4.31 6.03 4.25
CA VAL A 35 5.09 7.19 4.71
C VAL A 35 4.30 8.50 4.60
N VAL A 36 3.56 8.73 3.51
CA VAL A 36 2.72 9.92 3.32
C VAL A 36 1.60 9.94 4.36
N GLY A 37 0.90 8.83 4.58
CA GLY A 37 -0.16 8.77 5.60
C GLY A 37 0.38 9.05 6.99
N ALA A 38 1.58 8.55 7.27
CA ALA A 38 2.24 8.79 8.54
C ALA A 38 2.68 10.25 8.75
N LEU A 39 3.16 10.92 7.69
CA LEU A 39 3.62 12.31 7.74
C LEU A 39 2.48 13.33 7.72
N LEU A 40 1.39 13.06 6.99
CA LEU A 40 0.23 13.97 6.94
C LEU A 40 -0.59 13.93 8.23
N TYR A 41 -0.68 12.77 8.88
CA TYR A 41 -1.55 12.57 10.04
C TYR A 41 -0.79 12.10 11.27
N ASN A 42 -0.33 10.85 11.28
CA ASN A 42 0.52 10.24 12.30
C ASN A 42 0.83 8.78 11.94
N MET A 43 1.77 8.16 12.65
CA MET A 43 2.19 6.78 12.43
C MET A 43 1.04 5.76 12.48
N SER A 44 0.00 5.97 13.29
CA SER A 44 -1.15 5.07 13.34
C SER A 44 -1.90 5.03 12.00
N VAL A 45 -1.99 6.16 11.31
CA VAL A 45 -2.56 6.22 9.95
C VAL A 45 -1.68 5.48 8.95
N GLY A 46 -0.36 5.70 8.99
CA GLY A 46 0.57 4.97 8.12
C GLY A 46 0.51 3.45 8.30
N LEU A 47 0.42 2.98 9.56
CA LEU A 47 0.21 1.55 9.85
C LEU A 47 -1.18 1.07 9.42
N GLY A 48 -2.21 1.91 9.54
CA GLY A 48 -3.55 1.61 9.03
C GLY A 48 -3.57 1.38 7.52
N VAL A 49 -2.84 2.19 6.76
CA VAL A 49 -2.67 2.02 5.31
C VAL A 49 -1.99 0.68 4.99
N TYR A 50 -0.90 0.37 5.68
CA TYR A 50 -0.22 -0.93 5.53
C TYR A 50 -1.17 -2.11 5.82
N LEU A 51 -1.99 -2.02 6.87
CA LEU A 51 -2.96 -3.05 7.22
C LEU A 51 -4.09 -3.18 6.19
N ALA A 52 -4.52 -2.08 5.58
CA ALA A 52 -5.52 -2.10 4.52
C ALA A 52 -5.02 -2.89 3.29
N ASP A 53 -3.79 -2.64 2.84
CA ASP A 53 -3.17 -3.44 1.76
C ASP A 53 -2.96 -4.91 2.17
N ALA A 54 -2.62 -5.17 3.43
CA ALA A 54 -2.50 -6.54 3.93
C ALA A 54 -3.85 -7.28 3.86
N ILE A 55 -4.97 -6.61 4.17
CA ILE A 55 -6.32 -7.18 4.06
C ILE A 55 -6.68 -7.45 2.61
N ASP A 56 -6.49 -6.51 1.70
CA ASP A 56 -6.73 -6.70 0.25
C ASP A 56 -5.88 -7.87 -0.29
N THR A 57 -4.61 -7.93 0.10
CA THR A 57 -3.72 -9.05 -0.24
C THR A 57 -4.29 -10.38 0.27
N LEU A 58 -4.76 -10.46 1.51
CA LEU A 58 -5.35 -11.68 2.06
C LEU A 58 -6.68 -12.05 1.39
N ASP A 59 -7.50 -11.08 1.00
CA ASP A 59 -8.78 -11.34 0.33
C ASP A 59 -8.56 -11.98 -1.05
N LYS A 60 -7.49 -11.60 -1.77
CA LYS A 60 -7.07 -12.26 -3.03
C LYS A 60 -6.72 -13.74 -2.86
N PHE A 61 -6.33 -14.17 -1.66
CA PHE A 61 -6.03 -15.57 -1.34
C PHE A 61 -7.21 -16.32 -0.68
N SER A 62 -8.33 -15.64 -0.44
CA SER A 62 -9.54 -16.27 0.08
C SER A 62 -10.21 -17.15 -0.99
N LEU A 63 -10.79 -18.27 -0.57
CA LEU A 63 -11.65 -19.11 -1.43
C LEU A 63 -13.00 -18.45 -1.73
N LYS A 64 -13.33 -17.38 -1.02
CA LYS A 64 -14.55 -16.59 -1.19
C LYS A 64 -14.17 -15.12 -1.21
N PHE A 65 -14.39 -14.48 -2.34
CA PHE A 65 -14.16 -13.05 -2.48
C PHE A 65 -15.28 -12.28 -1.75
N TYR A 66 -14.91 -11.42 -0.81
CA TYR A 66 -15.86 -10.67 0.02
C TYR A 66 -15.67 -9.15 -0.05
N GLU A 67 -14.71 -8.63 -0.83
CA GLU A 67 -14.39 -7.20 -0.91
C GLU A 67 -14.22 -6.60 0.50
N GLN A 68 -13.37 -7.26 1.29
CA GLN A 68 -13.26 -6.97 2.73
C GLN A 68 -12.71 -5.56 3.00
N ASP A 69 -11.91 -5.02 2.09
CA ASP A 69 -11.39 -3.66 2.10
C ASP A 69 -12.50 -2.62 1.88
N ASP A 70 -13.40 -2.81 0.91
CA ASP A 70 -14.55 -1.93 0.66
C ASP A 70 -15.55 -1.96 1.84
N ALA A 71 -15.82 -3.15 2.37
CA ALA A 71 -16.66 -3.31 3.56
C ALA A 71 -16.06 -2.58 4.77
N LEU A 72 -14.75 -2.65 4.96
CA LEU A 72 -14.03 -1.95 6.02
C LEU A 72 -14.07 -0.43 5.80
N ALA A 73 -13.82 0.06 4.59
CA ALA A 73 -13.88 1.47 4.24
C ALA A 73 -15.29 2.05 4.50
N THR A 74 -16.32 1.37 4.03
CA THR A 74 -17.73 1.74 4.27
C THR A 74 -18.07 1.76 5.77
N MET A 75 -17.57 0.79 6.53
CA MET A 75 -17.77 0.74 7.99
C MET A 75 -17.10 1.95 8.67
N ILE A 76 -15.88 2.30 8.28
CA ILE A 76 -15.14 3.44 8.83
C ILE A 76 -15.87 4.75 8.52
N GLU A 77 -16.26 4.98 7.26
CA GLU A 77 -16.99 6.17 6.84
C GLU A 77 -18.29 6.36 7.63
N ARG A 78 -19.04 5.27 7.86
CA ARG A 78 -20.30 5.32 8.62
C ARG A 78 -20.10 5.56 10.11
N SER A 79 -19.05 4.97 10.68
CA SER A 79 -18.82 4.94 12.14
C SER A 79 -18.08 6.18 12.64
N PHE A 80 -17.34 6.87 11.78
CA PHE A 80 -16.48 7.98 12.17
C PHE A 80 -16.72 9.24 11.32
N LYS A 81 -17.94 9.78 11.42
CA LYS A 81 -18.37 10.97 10.67
C LYS A 81 -17.65 12.26 11.05
N ASP A 82 -17.01 12.29 12.21
CA ASP A 82 -16.36 13.49 12.75
C ASP A 82 -14.94 13.70 12.22
N PHE A 83 -14.44 12.84 11.32
CA PHE A 83 -13.09 13.00 10.74
C PHE A 83 -12.98 14.17 9.76
N ASN A 84 -14.09 14.77 9.31
CA ASN A 84 -14.14 15.90 8.37
C ASN A 84 -13.25 15.71 7.11
N LEU A 85 -13.05 14.46 6.69
CA LEU A 85 -12.34 14.14 5.46
C LEU A 85 -13.28 14.28 4.27
N THR A 86 -12.75 14.81 3.17
CA THR A 86 -13.45 15.03 1.91
C THR A 86 -12.91 14.09 0.83
N GLU A 87 -13.64 13.97 -0.28
CA GLU A 87 -13.15 13.27 -1.47
C GLU A 87 -11.85 13.91 -1.99
N ASP A 88 -11.72 15.24 -1.89
CA ASP A 88 -10.50 15.96 -2.28
C ASP A 88 -9.29 15.54 -1.44
N ASP A 89 -9.47 15.22 -0.14
CA ASP A 89 -8.39 14.70 0.71
C ASP A 89 -7.93 13.32 0.21
N ALA A 90 -8.88 12.46 -0.16
CA ALA A 90 -8.57 11.14 -0.73
C ALA A 90 -7.85 11.26 -2.08
N LEU A 91 -8.30 12.17 -2.96
CA LEU A 91 -7.65 12.43 -4.25
C LEU A 91 -6.25 13.02 -4.07
N LYS A 92 -6.06 13.94 -3.13
CA LYS A 92 -4.75 14.49 -2.79
C LYS A 92 -3.82 13.41 -2.26
N PHE A 93 -4.32 12.52 -1.40
CA PHE A 93 -3.57 11.37 -0.92
C PHE A 93 -3.12 10.46 -2.08
N ILE A 94 -4.06 10.05 -2.96
CA ILE A 94 -3.78 9.24 -4.14
C ILE A 94 -2.72 9.91 -5.03
N TYR A 95 -2.85 11.21 -5.27
CA TYR A 95 -1.86 11.97 -6.03
C TYR A 95 -0.47 11.90 -5.37
N LEU A 96 -0.38 12.13 -4.07
CA LEU A 96 0.90 12.10 -3.34
C LEU A 96 1.58 10.74 -3.37
N VAL A 97 0.83 9.65 -3.44
CA VAL A 97 1.38 8.28 -3.41
C VAL A 97 1.50 7.66 -4.81
N SER A 98 0.95 8.32 -5.83
CA SER A 98 1.06 7.90 -7.23
C SER A 98 2.50 7.98 -7.74
N ILE A 99 2.89 6.99 -8.54
CA ILE A 99 4.21 6.94 -9.18
C ILE A 99 4.18 7.85 -10.42
N PRO A 100 4.98 8.93 -10.49
CA PRO A 100 5.05 9.77 -11.67
C PRO A 100 5.68 9.06 -12.87
N GLU A 101 5.38 9.56 -14.07
CA GLU A 101 6.09 9.16 -15.29
C GLU A 101 7.61 9.35 -15.12
N ASP A 102 8.40 8.40 -15.63
CA ASP A 102 9.87 8.37 -15.58
C ASP A 102 10.49 8.18 -14.17
N MET A 103 9.67 7.77 -13.19
CA MET A 103 10.07 7.53 -11.80
C MET A 103 9.79 6.09 -11.33
N GLU A 104 9.40 5.19 -12.22
CA GLU A 104 8.99 3.81 -11.92
C GLU A 104 10.05 2.99 -11.18
N ASP A 105 11.32 3.16 -11.57
CA ASP A 105 12.45 2.45 -10.94
C ASP A 105 13.05 3.22 -9.75
N LYS A 106 12.50 4.39 -9.44
CA LYS A 106 13.02 5.30 -8.38
C LYS A 106 12.12 5.38 -7.17
N ILE A 107 10.85 4.97 -7.31
CA ILE A 107 9.90 4.91 -6.21
C ILE A 107 9.73 3.43 -5.82
N PRO A 108 10.00 3.05 -4.57
CA PRO A 108 9.84 1.67 -4.13
C PRO A 108 8.37 1.29 -4.12
N ASP A 109 8.10 0.02 -4.42
CA ASP A 109 6.79 -0.58 -4.26
C ASP A 109 7.00 -1.97 -3.64
N SER A 110 6.83 -2.04 -2.33
CA SER A 110 7.12 -3.20 -1.49
C SER A 110 5.86 -4.03 -1.33
N SER A 111 5.91 -5.28 -1.79
CA SER A 111 4.91 -6.26 -1.36
C SER A 111 4.94 -6.45 0.16
N GLN A 112 3.86 -7.01 0.72
CA GLN A 112 3.77 -7.44 2.13
C GLN A 112 5.01 -8.17 2.64
N ARG A 113 5.60 -9.05 1.80
CA ARG A 113 6.85 -9.73 2.14
C ARG A 113 8.01 -8.76 2.35
N TYR A 114 8.22 -7.80 1.45
CA TYR A 114 9.36 -6.86 1.52
C TYR A 114 9.20 -5.81 2.63
N PHE A 115 7.97 -5.54 3.08
CA PHE A 115 7.75 -4.75 4.29
C PHE A 115 8.26 -5.43 5.56
N LEU A 116 8.11 -6.75 5.64
CA LEU A 116 8.38 -7.56 6.84
C LEU A 116 9.70 -8.33 6.81
N GLU A 117 10.31 -8.48 5.63
CA GLU A 117 11.60 -9.13 5.50
C GLU A 117 12.67 -8.30 6.21
N ILE A 118 13.45 -8.96 7.07
CA ILE A 118 14.58 -8.34 7.78
C ILE A 118 15.73 -8.23 6.79
N ASP A 119 16.18 -7.00 6.55
CA ASP A 119 17.41 -6.78 5.81
C ASP A 119 18.59 -7.32 6.65
N LYS A 120 19.41 -8.18 6.04
CA LYS A 120 20.45 -8.92 6.75
C LYS A 120 21.56 -8.03 7.29
N ASP A 121 21.85 -6.92 6.60
CA ASP A 121 22.96 -6.04 6.94
C ASP A 121 22.50 -4.92 7.87
N ALA A 122 21.30 -4.37 7.63
CA ALA A 122 20.71 -3.32 8.44
C ALA A 122 20.07 -3.85 9.74
N GLY A 123 19.69 -5.14 9.78
CA GLY A 123 19.10 -5.80 10.95
C GLY A 123 17.69 -5.33 11.31
N ILE A 124 17.01 -4.64 10.39
CA ILE A 124 15.65 -4.14 10.54
C ILE A 124 14.84 -4.40 9.26
N THR A 125 13.52 -4.28 9.35
CA THR A 125 12.63 -4.36 8.20
C THR A 125 12.45 -3.00 7.51
N THR A 126 11.95 -3.02 6.28
CA THR A 126 11.52 -1.80 5.55
C THR A 126 10.47 -1.01 6.36
N LEU A 127 9.49 -1.71 6.95
CA LEU A 127 8.44 -1.09 7.76
C LEU A 127 9.01 -0.42 9.03
N GLU A 128 9.99 -1.05 9.69
CA GLU A 128 10.70 -0.46 10.84
C GLU A 128 11.52 0.76 10.42
N SER A 129 12.14 0.73 9.25
CA SER A 129 12.84 1.90 8.69
C SER A 129 11.89 3.07 8.46
N HIS A 130 10.71 2.84 7.86
CA HIS A 130 9.68 3.87 7.69
C HIS A 130 9.23 4.43 9.04
N TYR A 131 8.95 3.55 9.99
CA TYR A 131 8.55 3.93 11.34
C TYR A 131 9.62 4.83 12.00
N ASN A 132 10.89 4.46 11.91
CA ASN A 132 11.97 5.25 12.49
C ASN A 132 12.08 6.62 11.82
N PHE A 133 12.04 6.65 10.47
CA PHE A 133 12.09 7.90 9.71
C PHE A 133 10.97 8.89 10.08
N VAL A 134 9.71 8.43 10.08
CA VAL A 134 8.54 9.28 10.39
C VAL A 134 8.63 9.83 11.82
N ASN A 135 9.10 9.02 12.76
CA ASN A 135 9.22 9.42 14.17
C ASN A 135 10.51 10.20 14.49
N GLY A 136 11.30 10.57 13.47
CA GLY A 136 12.56 11.30 13.67
C GLY A 136 13.65 10.50 14.39
N ARG A 137 13.53 9.17 14.41
CA ARG A 137 14.52 8.26 14.98
C ARG A 137 15.61 7.94 13.97
N PRO A 138 16.84 7.60 14.42
CA PRO A 138 17.86 7.09 13.53
C PRO A 138 17.40 5.82 12.80
N TYR A 139 17.76 5.69 11.53
CA TYR A 139 17.56 4.49 10.72
C TYR A 139 18.82 4.21 9.89
N PRO A 140 19.18 2.93 9.66
CA PRO A 140 20.24 2.55 8.75
C PRO A 140 19.84 2.86 7.30
N LYS A 141 20.85 3.08 6.45
CA LYS A 141 20.64 3.32 5.00
C LYS A 141 20.79 1.99 4.27
N PHE A 142 19.73 1.56 3.60
CA PHE A 142 19.72 0.31 2.85
C PHE A 142 18.67 0.40 1.74
N LYS A 143 18.76 -0.53 0.78
CA LYS A 143 17.82 -0.56 -0.33
C LYS A 143 16.56 -1.31 0.08
N ILE A 144 15.41 -0.70 -0.20
CA ILE A 144 14.08 -1.22 0.12
C ILE A 144 13.36 -1.71 -1.14
N SER A 145 12.19 -2.34 -0.94
CA SER A 145 11.54 -3.18 -1.95
C SER A 145 12.51 -4.29 -2.41
N TYR A 146 12.42 -4.75 -3.65
CA TYR A 146 13.37 -5.70 -4.24
C TYR A 146 14.74 -5.03 -4.52
N GLU A 147 15.40 -4.54 -3.48
CA GLU A 147 16.68 -3.80 -3.45
C GLU A 147 16.78 -2.68 -4.49
N ARG A 148 15.66 -2.05 -4.85
CA ARG A 148 15.63 -1.11 -5.99
C ARG A 148 16.05 0.30 -5.61
N VAL A 149 15.64 0.77 -4.43
CA VAL A 149 15.71 2.18 -4.06
C VAL A 149 16.32 2.32 -2.67
N LEU A 150 17.28 3.23 -2.50
CA LEU A 150 17.81 3.57 -1.17
C LEU A 150 16.71 4.26 -0.35
N ASN A 151 16.44 3.78 0.85
CA ASN A 151 15.41 4.33 1.72
C ASN A 151 15.56 5.85 1.96
N GLU A 152 16.79 6.35 2.11
CA GLU A 152 17.07 7.78 2.27
C GLU A 152 16.63 8.61 1.06
N ASP A 153 16.94 8.17 -0.16
CA ASP A 153 16.54 8.88 -1.39
C ASP A 153 15.02 8.93 -1.51
N PHE A 154 14.36 7.82 -1.20
CA PHE A 154 12.90 7.74 -1.15
C PHE A 154 12.31 8.70 -0.11
N TYR A 155 12.88 8.79 1.08
CA TYR A 155 12.41 9.69 2.13
C TYR A 155 12.58 11.18 1.76
N GLN A 156 13.68 11.53 1.09
CA GLN A 156 13.87 12.89 0.57
C GLN A 156 12.85 13.20 -0.53
N TYR A 157 12.59 12.24 -1.42
CA TYR A 157 11.55 12.38 -2.44
C TYR A 157 10.18 12.64 -1.82
N ILE A 158 9.76 11.86 -0.83
CA ILE A 158 8.44 12.04 -0.19
C ILE A 158 8.33 13.41 0.49
N LYS A 159 9.37 13.84 1.23
CA LYS A 159 9.38 15.17 1.85
C LYS A 159 9.21 16.29 0.83
N LYS A 160 9.95 16.21 -0.28
CA LYS A 160 9.85 17.17 -1.37
C LYS A 160 8.44 17.18 -1.97
N ARG A 161 7.90 15.99 -2.29
CA ARG A 161 6.57 15.84 -2.89
C ARG A 161 5.45 16.40 -2.02
N ILE A 162 5.49 16.18 -0.71
CA ILE A 162 4.52 16.76 0.23
C ILE A 162 4.65 18.29 0.29
N SER A 163 5.87 18.83 0.27
CA SER A 163 6.08 20.28 0.34
C SER A 163 5.62 21.04 -0.91
N GLU A 164 5.51 20.35 -2.05
CA GLU A 164 5.14 20.91 -3.35
C GLU A 164 3.63 20.75 -3.68
N ALA A 165 2.84 20.12 -2.80
CA ALA A 165 1.44 19.73 -3.04
C ALA A 165 0.40 20.43 -2.14
#